data_AF-A0A1L8E7T8-F1
#
_entry.id   AF-A0A1L8E7T8-F1
#
_cell.length_a   1.000
_cell.length_b   1.000
_cell.length_c   1.000
_cell.angle_alpha   90.00
_cell.angle_beta   90.00
_cell.angle_gamma   90.00
#
_symmetry.space_group_name_H-M   'P 1'
#
loop_
_entity.id
_entity.type
_entity.pdbx_description
1 polymer ?
#
loop_
_entity_poly.entity_id
_entity_poly.type
_entity_poly.pdbx_seq_one_letter_code
_entity_poly.pdbx_strand_id
1 'polypeptide(L)'
;KQYLFIYNFLISLQRRKNQHQPVIEQVGTFDPLPNQYNERLVSFNFERIRYWLGKGAHMSTPAAELLGISGLLPIHPRTYMTAWRNRQKQAATEEADSQSTENETAQGKN
;
A
#
# COMPACT_ATOMS: atom_id res chain seq x y z
N LYS A 1 13.01 18.54 8.63
CA LYS A 1 12.40 17.56 9.56
C LYS A 1 11.49 16.67 8.73
N GLN A 2 11.91 15.43 8.46
CA GLN A 2 11.06 14.47 7.75
C GLN A 2 9.97 14.04 8.73
N TYR A 3 8.71 14.30 8.40
CA TYR A 3 7.59 13.87 9.21
C TYR A 3 7.51 12.34 9.14
N LEU A 4 7.71 11.68 10.29
CA LEU A 4 7.64 10.23 10.42
C LEU A 4 6.16 9.82 10.52
N PHE A 5 5.51 9.59 9.38
CA PHE A 5 4.15 9.08 9.33
C PHE A 5 4.16 7.55 9.41
N ILE A 6 4.16 7.00 10.62
CA ILE A 6 4.01 5.55 10.83
C ILE A 6 2.53 5.22 11.02
N TYR A 7 2.04 4.24 10.26
CA TYR A 7 0.69 3.69 10.43
C TYR A 7 0.74 2.47 11.36
N ASN A 8 -0.19 2.38 12.29
CA ASN A 8 -0.33 1.22 13.19
C ASN A 8 -1.51 0.37 12.74
N PHE A 9 -1.34 -0.96 12.71
CA PHE A 9 -2.45 -1.89 12.56
C PHE A 9 -3.07 -2.15 13.92
N LEU A 10 -4.31 -1.70 14.09
CA LEU A 10 -5.00 -1.73 15.37
C LEU A 10 -6.31 -2.51 15.23
N ILE A 11 -6.69 -3.20 16.31
CA ILE A 11 -7.98 -3.85 16.45
C ILE A 11 -8.90 -2.98 17.30
N SER A 12 -10.11 -2.74 16.80
CA SER A 12 -11.14 -1.97 17.50
C SER A 12 -12.50 -2.66 17.39
N LEU A 13 -13.33 -2.49 18.42
CA LEU A 13 -14.71 -3.03 18.44
C LEU A 13 -15.64 -2.26 17.48
N GLN A 14 -15.35 -0.99 17.22
CA GLN A 14 -16.20 -0.10 16.44
C GLN A 14 -15.55 0.26 15.11
N ARG A 15 -16.25 0.00 14.02
CA ARG A 15 -15.80 0.28 12.64
C ARG A 15 -15.62 1.78 12.35
N ARG A 16 -16.37 2.63 13.05
CA ARG A 16 -16.41 4.10 12.88
C ARG A 16 -15.89 4.77 14.16
N LYS A 17 -14.66 4.43 14.54
CA LYS A 17 -13.97 5.02 15.69
C LYS A 17 -13.08 6.17 15.22
N ASN A 18 -13.00 7.25 15.99
CA ASN A 18 -12.01 8.31 15.74
C ASN A 18 -10.59 7.73 15.98
N GLN A 19 -9.61 8.20 15.20
CA GLN A 19 -8.24 7.65 15.21
C GLN A 19 -7.54 7.72 16.58
N HIS A 20 -8.01 8.59 17.49
CA HIS A 20 -7.44 8.79 18.82
C HIS A 20 -8.15 8.04 19.94
N GLN A 21 -9.15 7.21 19.62
CA GLN A 21 -9.89 6.48 20.65
C GLN A 21 -9.14 5.20 21.04
N PRO A 22 -9.21 4.74 22.32
CA PRO A 22 -8.49 3.55 22.77
C PRO A 22 -8.77 2.34 21.89
N VAL A 23 -7.70 1.67 21.51
CA VAL A 23 -7.72 0.43 20.73
C VAL A 23 -7.65 -0.76 21.67
N ILE A 24 -8.12 -1.92 21.21
CA ILE A 24 -8.03 -3.15 22.01
C ILE A 24 -6.58 -3.62 22.02
N GLU A 25 -5.99 -3.69 20.83
CA GLU A 25 -4.69 -4.28 20.61
C GLU A 25 -4.04 -3.72 19.34
N GLN A 26 -2.73 -3.50 19.40
CA GLN A 26 -1.90 -3.26 18.23
C GLN A 26 -1.33 -4.58 17.71
N VAL A 27 -1.60 -4.89 16.45
CA VAL A 27 -1.23 -6.16 15.81
C VAL A 27 -0.16 -6.02 14.73
N GLY A 28 0.31 -4.79 14.47
CA GLY A 28 1.34 -4.53 13.48
C GLY A 28 1.64 -3.04 13.26
N THR A 29 2.60 -2.77 12.37
CA THR A 29 3.01 -1.43 11.94
C THR A 29 3.30 -1.40 10.44
N PHE A 30 3.16 -0.23 9.82
CA PHE A 30 3.49 0.03 8.43
C PHE A 30 4.17 1.39 8.29
N ASP A 31 5.35 1.39 7.70
CA ASP A 31 6.05 2.61 7.26
C ASP A 31 5.85 2.80 5.75
N PRO A 32 5.11 3.84 5.32
CA PRO A 32 4.90 4.14 3.91
C PRO A 32 6.17 4.70 3.24
N LEU A 33 7.10 5.25 4.02
CA LEU A 33 8.30 5.87 3.48
C LEU A 33 9.34 4.79 3.19
N PRO A 34 9.96 4.81 1.99
CA PRO A 34 11.02 3.89 1.68
C PRO A 34 12.24 4.16 2.57
N ASN A 35 12.89 3.09 3.02
CA ASN A 35 14.18 3.18 3.71
C ASN A 35 15.31 3.51 2.70
N GLN A 36 16.55 3.58 3.19
CA GLN A 36 17.75 3.78 2.36
C GLN A 36 17.96 2.70 1.27
N TYR A 37 17.34 1.52 1.43
CA TYR A 37 17.37 0.40 0.49
C TYR A 37 16.13 0.37 -0.43
N ASN A 38 15.30 1.41 -0.41
CA ASN A 38 14.05 1.53 -1.16
C ASN A 38 12.98 0.47 -0.80
N GLU A 39 13.00 -0.03 0.43
CA GLU A 39 12.03 -0.99 0.95
C GLU A 39 11.01 -0.29 1.86
N ARG A 40 9.76 -0.77 1.84
CA ARG A 40 8.71 -0.32 2.76
C ARG A 40 8.54 -1.36 3.87
N LEU A 41 8.64 -0.93 5.11
CA LEU A 41 8.62 -1.83 6.25
C LEU A 41 7.19 -2.09 6.71
N VAL A 42 6.84 -3.37 6.83
CA VAL A 42 5.55 -3.84 7.35
C VAL A 42 5.82 -4.92 8.40
N SER A 43 5.20 -4.79 9.57
CA SER A 43 5.26 -5.80 10.64
C SER A 43 3.86 -6.29 10.96
N PHE A 44 3.70 -7.61 11.07
CA PHE A 44 2.44 -8.28 11.42
C PHE A 44 2.64 -9.33 12.50
N ASN A 45 1.79 -9.29 13.53
CA ASN A 45 1.62 -10.41 14.44
C ASN A 45 0.57 -11.38 13.87
N PHE A 46 1.03 -12.38 13.12
CA PHE A 46 0.15 -13.33 12.45
C PHE A 46 -0.73 -14.15 13.41
N GLU A 47 -0.23 -14.51 14.59
CA GLU A 47 -1.01 -15.27 15.57
C GLU A 47 -2.23 -14.47 16.05
N ARG A 48 -2.01 -13.21 16.42
CA ARG A 48 -3.07 -12.33 16.91
C ARG A 48 -4.05 -11.97 15.80
N ILE A 49 -3.56 -11.74 14.58
CA ILE A 49 -4.43 -11.50 13.43
C ILE A 49 -5.33 -12.71 13.16
N ARG A 50 -4.78 -13.93 13.14
CA ARG A 50 -5.57 -15.17 12.98
C ARG A 50 -6.59 -15.36 14.08
N TYR A 51 -6.21 -15.10 15.34
CA TYR A 51 -7.12 -15.15 16.48
C TYR A 51 -8.32 -14.22 16.29
N TRP A 52 -8.08 -12.96 15.93
CA TRP A 52 -9.15 -11.97 15.72
C TRP A 52 -10.01 -12.28 14.50
N LEU A 53 -9.42 -12.81 13.42
CA LEU A 53 -10.17 -13.30 12.26
C LEU A 53 -11.09 -14.47 12.65
N GLY A 54 -10.62 -15.40 13.49
CA GLY A 54 -11.43 -16.49 14.03
C GLY A 54 -12.57 -16.01 14.94
N LYS A 55 -12.43 -14.83 15.56
CA LYS A 55 -13.49 -14.16 16.32
C LYS A 55 -14.47 -13.36 15.44
N GLY A 56 -14.29 -13.36 14.12
CA GLY A 56 -15.15 -12.64 13.18
C GLY A 56 -14.80 -11.17 12.98
N ALA A 57 -13.56 -10.76 13.25
CA ALA A 57 -13.12 -9.39 13.00
C ALA A 57 -13.16 -9.03 11.50
N HIS A 58 -13.69 -7.86 11.18
CA HIS A 58 -13.64 -7.30 9.83
C HIS A 58 -12.33 -6.54 9.60
N MET A 59 -11.70 -6.77 8.45
CA MET A 59 -10.51 -6.03 8.02
C MET A 59 -10.87 -4.81 7.17
N SER A 60 -10.01 -3.79 7.21
CA SER A 60 -10.05 -2.69 6.25
C SER A 60 -9.47 -3.13 4.92
N THR A 61 -9.87 -2.47 3.84
CA THR A 61 -9.38 -2.81 2.50
C THR A 61 -7.85 -2.70 2.34
N PRO A 62 -7.13 -1.67 2.84
CA PRO A 62 -5.66 -1.65 2.75
C PRO A 62 -4.99 -2.74 3.60
N ALA A 63 -5.58 -3.10 4.75
CA ALA A 63 -5.06 -4.22 5.55
C ALA A 63 -5.22 -5.55 4.80
N ALA A 64 -6.35 -5.76 4.12
CA ALA A 64 -6.59 -6.95 3.30
C ALA A 64 -5.57 -7.08 2.14
N GLU A 65 -5.23 -5.97 1.49
CA GLU A 65 -4.22 -5.95 0.42
C GLU A 65 -2.83 -6.34 0.95
N LEU A 66 -2.42 -5.78 2.08
CA LEU A 66 -1.11 -6.07 2.66
C LEU A 66 -1.02 -7.50 3.21
N LEU A 67 -2.10 -8.02 3.81
CA LEU A 67 -2.18 -9.41 4.24
C LEU A 67 -2.24 -10.39 3.06
N GLY A 68 -2.75 -9.95 1.91
CA GLY A 68 -2.70 -10.70 0.65
C GLY A 68 -1.28 -10.78 0.09
N ILE A 69 -0.54 -9.67 0.12
CA ILE A 69 0.86 -9.62 -0.33
C ILE A 69 1.78 -10.43 0.59
N SER A 70 1.50 -10.47 1.90
CA SER A 70 2.28 -11.26 2.86
C SER A 70 2.02 -12.78 2.79
N GLY A 71 1.06 -13.22 1.97
CA GLY A 71 0.72 -14.63 1.80
C GLY A 71 -0.16 -15.22 2.90
N LEU A 72 -0.67 -14.41 3.83
CA LEU A 72 -1.64 -14.88 4.82
C LEU A 72 -3.03 -15.09 4.19
N LEU A 73 -3.41 -14.21 3.27
CA LEU A 73 -4.67 -14.22 2.55
C LEU A 73 -4.41 -14.33 1.04
N PRO A 74 -5.41 -14.72 0.22
CA PRO A 74 -5.30 -14.55 -1.22
C PRO A 74 -5.12 -13.07 -1.60
N ILE A 75 -4.45 -12.83 -2.72
CA ILE A 75 -4.25 -11.48 -3.25
C ILE A 75 -5.60 -10.80 -3.48
N HIS A 76 -5.77 -9.61 -2.93
CA HIS A 76 -7.02 -8.86 -3.04
C HIS A 76 -7.23 -8.38 -4.50
N PRO A 77 -8.46 -8.45 -5.07
CA PRO A 77 -8.71 -8.10 -6.48
C PRO A 77 -8.34 -6.66 -6.83
N ARG A 78 -8.43 -5.74 -5.86
CA ARG A 78 -8.01 -4.34 -6.05
C ARG A 78 -6.50 -4.19 -6.31
N THR A 79 -5.67 -5.10 -5.80
CA THR A 79 -4.24 -5.15 -6.12
C THR A 79 -4.03 -5.43 -7.60
N TYR A 80 -4.76 -6.40 -8.16
CA TYR A 80 -4.70 -6.73 -9.59
C TYR A 80 -5.16 -5.55 -10.47
N MET A 81 -6.29 -4.93 -10.13
CA MET A 81 -6.80 -3.75 -10.84
C MET A 81 -5.81 -2.58 -10.81
N THR A 82 -5.18 -2.34 -9.66
CA THR A 82 -4.17 -1.27 -9.51
C THR A 82 -2.95 -1.58 -10.36
N ALA A 83 -2.47 -2.82 -10.36
CA ALA A 83 -1.36 -3.23 -11.21
C ALA A 83 -1.66 -3.04 -12.70
N TRP A 84 -2.85 -3.42 -13.15
CA TRP A 84 -3.29 -3.21 -14.53
C TRP A 84 -3.31 -1.73 -14.91
N ARG A 85 -3.90 -0.87 -14.06
CA ARG A 85 -3.93 0.59 -14.28
C ARG A 85 -2.53 1.20 -14.31
N ASN A 86 -1.64 0.76 -13.43
CA ASN A 86 -0.27 1.26 -13.38
C ASN A 86 0.50 0.92 -14.67
N ARG A 87 0.32 -0.29 -15.21
CA ARG A 87 0.93 -0.69 -16.50
C ARG A 87 0.44 0.16 -17.66
N GLN A 88 -0.87 0.43 -17.73
CA GLN A 88 -1.44 1.30 -18.78
C GLN A 88 -0.90 2.73 -18.68
N LYS A 89 -0.79 3.26 -17.46
CA LYS A 89 -0.21 4.58 -17.23
C LYS A 89 1.27 4.64 -17.62
N GLN A 90 2.04 3.59 -17.32
CA GLN A 90 3.45 3.50 -17.69
C GLN A 90 3.62 3.52 -19.21
N ALA A 91 2.88 2.68 -19.95
CA ALA A 91 2.91 2.67 -21.41
C ALA A 91 2.58 4.04 -22.02
N ALA A 92 1.52 4.70 -21.54
CA ALA A 92 1.16 6.05 -22.00
C ALA A 92 2.22 7.12 -21.65
N THR A 93 2.95 6.95 -20.54
CA THR A 93 4.03 7.88 -20.17
C THR A 93 5.26 7.66 -21.06
N GLU A 94 5.61 6.40 -21.32
CA GLU A 94 6.72 6.03 -22.22
C GLU A 94 6.49 6.51 -23.66
N GLU A 95 5.25 6.44 -24.16
CA GLU A 95 4.87 6.97 -25.48
C GLU A 95 4.99 8.51 -25.52
N ALA A 96 4.56 9.20 -24.47
CA ALA A 96 4.69 10.66 -24.38
C ALA A 96 6.15 11.12 -24.29
N ASP A 97 6.98 10.40 -23.52
CA ASP A 97 8.41 10.68 -23.40
C ASP A 97 9.18 10.38 -24.71
N SER A 98 8.73 9.38 -25.48
CA SER A 98 9.32 9.08 -26.80
C SER A 98 9.00 10.18 -27.82
N GLN A 99 7.77 10.69 -27.82
CA GLN A 99 7.36 11.79 -28.72
C GLN A 99 8.01 13.13 -28.37
N SER A 100 8.26 13.42 -27.08
CA SER A 100 8.98 14.65 -26.69
C SER A 100 10.45 14.61 -27.13
N THR A 101 11.09 13.44 -27.03
CA THR A 101 12.50 13.24 -27.44
C THR A 101 12.69 13.34 -28.97
N GLU A 102 11.72 12.87 -29.76
CA GLU A 102 11.73 13.02 -31.23
C GLU A 102 11.50 14.46 -31.69
N ASN A 103 10.66 15.22 -30.97
CA ASN A 103 10.40 16.63 -31.30
C ASN A 103 11.58 17.55 -30.95
N GLU A 104 12.32 17.28 -29.87
CA GLU A 104 13.54 18.06 -29.52
C GLU A 104 14.71 17.79 -30.46
N THR A 105 14.88 16.56 -30.95
CA THR A 105 15.95 16.22 -31.90
C THR A 105 15.71 16.78 -33.32
N ALA A 106 14.46 17.10 -33.67
CA ALA A 106 14.10 17.75 -34.93
C ALA A 106 14.30 19.28 -34.93
N GLN A 107 14.23 19.94 -33.77
CA GLN A 107 14.34 21.41 -33.66
C GLN A 107 15.78 21.94 -33.53
N GLY A 108 16.77 21.10 -33.19
CA GLY A 108 18.18 21.50 -33.04
C GLY A 108 19.03 21.50 -34.32
N LYS A 109 18.44 21.36 -35.51
CA LYS A 109 19.16 21.25 -36.81
C LYS A 109 19.01 22.45 -37.76
N ASN A 110 18.46 23.58 -37.30
CA ASN A 110 18.41 24.84 -38.08
C ASN A 110 19.38 25.89 -37.53
#